data_AF-A0A7K9UEW5-F1
#
_entry.id   AF-A0A7K9UEW5-F1
#
_cell.length_a   1.000
_cell.length_b   1.000
_cell.length_c   1.000
_cell.angle_alpha   90.00
_cell.angle_beta   90.00
_cell.angle_gamma   90.00
#
_symmetry.space_group_name_H-M   'P 1'
#
loop_
_entity.id
_entity.type
_entity.pdbx_description
1 polymer ?
#
loop_
_entity_poly.entity_id
_entity_poly.type
_entity_poly.pdbx_seq_one_letter_code
_entity_poly.pdbx_strand_id
1 'polypeptide(L)'
;DEPKIDNSTQEPMNCTNHTAYVQCLPAPNITCKDHLGIEKVFMGQEVGFYKPIACRNVNGYSYKVAVALSLFLGWLGADRFYLGYPALGLLKFCTVGFC
;
A
#
# COMPACT_ATOMS: atom_id res chain seq x y z
N ASP A 1 -6.93 12.56 6.74
CA ASP A 1 -7.20 12.19 5.35
C ASP A 1 -6.76 10.77 5.07
N GLU A 2 -7.39 10.14 4.08
CA GLU A 2 -6.95 8.83 3.60
C GLU A 2 -5.57 8.95 2.92
N PRO A 3 -4.69 7.94 3.07
CA PRO A 3 -3.41 7.92 2.37
C PRO A 3 -3.61 7.96 0.85
N LYS A 4 -2.81 8.77 0.15
CA LYS A 4 -2.71 8.66 -1.31
C LYS A 4 -2.09 7.32 -1.66
N ILE A 5 -2.80 6.53 -2.46
CA ILE A 5 -2.36 5.20 -2.89
C ILE A 5 -1.66 5.29 -4.25
N ASP A 6 -0.56 4.57 -4.39
CA ASP A 6 0.16 4.42 -5.65
C ASP A 6 -0.66 3.58 -6.65
N ASN A 7 -0.86 4.12 -7.86
CA ASN A 7 -1.69 3.48 -8.89
C ASN A 7 -1.11 2.15 -9.43
N SER A 8 0.21 1.96 -9.31
CA SER A 8 0.90 0.78 -9.81
C SER A 8 0.94 -0.32 -8.76
N THR A 9 1.43 -0.03 -7.56
CA THR A 9 1.66 -1.04 -6.51
C THR A 9 0.48 -1.24 -5.57
N GLN A 10 -0.48 -0.30 -5.55
CA GLN A 10 -1.55 -0.21 -4.56
C GLN A 10 -1.08 -0.01 -3.11
N GLU A 11 0.17 0.41 -2.91
CA GLU A 11 0.70 0.77 -1.60
C GLU A 11 0.56 2.29 -1.33
N PRO A 12 0.60 2.73 -0.06
CA PRO A 12 0.66 4.16 0.26
C PRO A 12 1.85 4.85 -0.43
N MET A 13 1.66 6.07 -0.92
CA MET A 13 2.75 6.87 -1.45
C MET A 13 3.78 7.17 -0.35
N ASN A 14 5.05 7.27 -0.74
CA ASN A 14 6.17 7.59 0.15
C ASN A 14 6.47 6.54 1.25
N CYS A 15 6.20 5.26 0.99
CA CYS A 15 6.65 4.17 1.86
C CYS A 15 8.18 4.12 1.92
N THR A 16 8.73 4.42 3.09
CA THR A 16 10.17 4.30 3.39
C THR A 16 10.34 3.26 4.47
N ASN A 17 11.23 2.29 4.28
CA ASN A 17 11.54 1.29 5.32
C ASN A 17 10.27 0.60 5.88
N HIS A 18 9.38 0.14 4.99
CA HIS A 18 8.08 -0.49 5.30
C HIS A 18 7.10 0.37 6.11
N THR A 19 7.29 1.69 6.16
CA THR A 19 6.38 2.60 6.85
C THR A 19 6.07 3.83 6.01
N ALA A 20 4.83 4.27 6.07
CA ALA A 20 4.38 5.55 5.52
C ALA A 20 3.66 6.35 6.60
N TYR A 21 3.59 7.66 6.42
CA TYR A 21 2.96 8.55 7.39
C TYR A 21 1.69 9.14 6.82
N VAL A 22 0.60 9.07 7.59
CA VAL A 22 -0.69 9.65 7.21
C VAL A 22 -1.06 10.80 8.14
N GLN A 23 -1.71 11.81 7.57
CA GLN A 23 -2.18 12.98 8.31
C GLN A 23 -3.48 12.63 9.04
N CYS A 24 -3.44 12.69 10.37
CA CYS A 24 -4.59 12.44 11.22
C CYS A 24 -5.19 13.76 11.71
N LEU A 25 -6.50 13.91 11.52
CA LEU A 25 -7.26 15.05 12.00
C LEU A 25 -7.93 14.66 13.33
N PRO A 26 -7.77 15.46 14.39
CA PRO A 26 -8.49 15.25 15.63
C PRO A 26 -10.00 15.41 15.44
N ALA A 27 -10.79 14.87 16.37
CA ALA A 27 -12.23 15.10 16.36
C ALA A 27 -12.53 16.61 16.50
N PRO A 28 -13.65 17.10 15.94
CA PRO A 28 -14.05 18.50 16.11
C PRO A 28 -14.36 18.81 17.59
N ASN A 29 -14.04 20.03 18.01
CA ASN A 29 -14.23 20.54 19.38
C ASN A 29 -13.41 19.80 20.46
N ILE A 30 -12.23 19.29 20.12
CA ILE A 30 -11.29 18.82 21.14
C ILE A 30 -10.32 19.93 21.53
N THR A 31 -9.97 19.99 22.80
CA THR A 31 -8.90 20.84 23.33
C THR A 31 -7.68 20.00 23.64
N CYS A 32 -6.55 20.32 23.02
CA CYS A 32 -5.26 19.78 23.43
C CYS A 32 -4.44 20.85 24.11
N LYS A 33 -3.63 20.41 25.07
CA LYS A 33 -2.64 21.24 25.75
C LYS A 33 -1.26 20.85 25.24
N ASP A 34 -0.53 21.81 24.70
CA ASP A 34 0.82 21.56 24.21
C ASP A 34 1.82 21.41 25.38
N HIS A 35 3.05 20.98 25.10
CA HIS A 35 4.12 20.84 26.09
C HIS A 35 4.49 22.16 26.81
N LEU A 36 4.12 23.30 26.22
CA LEU A 36 4.26 24.65 26.77
C LEU A 36 3.03 25.12 27.56
N GLY A 37 2.02 24.27 27.74
CA GLY A 37 0.79 24.60 28.47
C GLY A 37 -0.24 25.42 27.69
N ILE A 38 0.00 25.69 26.40
CA ILE A 38 -0.92 26.42 25.52
C ILE A 38 -2.07 25.51 25.11
N GLU A 39 -3.30 25.99 25.27
CA GLU A 39 -4.51 25.28 24.84
C GLU A 39 -4.82 25.63 23.38
N LYS A 40 -4.96 24.62 22.54
CA LYS A 40 -5.45 24.75 21.16
C LYS A 40 -6.72 23.94 20.99
N VAL A 41 -7.74 24.58 20.43
CA VAL A 41 -9.02 23.97 20.09
C VAL A 41 -8.95 23.49 18.64
N PHE A 42 -9.13 22.20 18.41
CA PHE A 42 -9.17 21.63 17.07
C PHE A 42 -10.62 21.60 16.56
N MET A 43 -10.87 22.25 15.42
CA MET A 43 -12.17 22.22 14.74
C MET A 43 -12.37 21.00 13.83
N GLY A 44 -11.41 20.06 13.82
CA GLY A 44 -11.44 18.84 13.01
C GLY A 44 -10.99 19.01 11.55
N GLN A 45 -10.49 20.20 11.17
CA GLN A 45 -9.92 20.47 9.85
C GLN A 45 -8.38 20.61 9.86
N GLU A 46 -7.79 20.68 11.05
CA GLU A 46 -6.35 20.84 11.22
C GLU A 46 -5.66 19.49 11.42
N VAL A 47 -4.44 19.36 10.91
CA VAL A 47 -3.61 18.17 11.10
C VAL A 47 -3.06 18.20 12.52
N GLY A 48 -3.46 17.24 13.35
CA GLY A 48 -2.99 17.14 14.72
C GLY A 48 -1.66 16.40 14.83
N PHE A 49 -1.53 15.29 14.10
CA PHE A 49 -0.34 14.45 14.14
C PHE A 49 -0.23 13.57 12.90
N TYR A 50 0.96 12.99 12.70
CA TYR A 50 1.22 11.99 11.68
C TYR A 50 1.22 10.61 12.32
N LYS A 51 0.42 9.70 11.79
CA LYS A 51 0.40 8.30 12.25
C LYS A 51 1.23 7.43 11.30
N PRO A 52 2.14 6.59 11.81
CA PRO A 52 2.81 5.61 10.98
C PRO A 52 1.83 4.49 10.61
N ILE A 53 1.81 4.13 9.33
CA ILE A 53 1.10 2.97 8.78
C ILE A 53 2.13 2.01 8.19
N ALA A 54 1.88 0.71 8.33
CA ALA A 54 2.75 -0.32 7.76
C ALA A 54 2.52 -0.43 6.25
N CYS A 55 3.61 -0.58 5.50
CA CYS A 55 3.60 -0.86 4.07
C CYS A 55 4.10 -2.27 3.80
N ARG A 56 3.62 -2.88 2.72
CA ARG A 56 4.15 -4.16 2.25
C ARG A 56 5.43 -3.94 1.43
N ASN A 57 6.32 -4.94 1.44
CA ASN A 57 7.46 -4.94 0.52
C ASN A 57 6.97 -5.30 -0.89
N VAL A 58 6.96 -4.32 -1.80
CA VAL A 58 6.49 -4.47 -3.18
C VAL A 58 7.62 -4.19 -4.18
N ASN A 59 7.67 -4.96 -5.26
CA ASN A 59 8.73 -4.90 -6.28
C ASN A 59 8.49 -3.82 -7.35
N GLY A 60 7.54 -2.91 -7.15
CA GLY A 60 7.21 -1.84 -8.12
C GLY A 60 6.43 -2.27 -9.38
N TYR A 61 6.08 -3.56 -9.51
CA TYR A 61 5.26 -4.05 -10.62
C TYR A 61 3.81 -3.61 -10.51
N SER A 62 3.14 -3.45 -11.66
CA SER A 62 1.74 -3.03 -11.70
C SER A 62 0.83 -4.17 -11.25
N TYR A 63 0.13 -3.95 -10.14
CA TYR A 63 -0.89 -4.86 -9.62
C TYR A 63 -1.96 -5.17 -10.67
N LYS A 64 -2.41 -4.16 -11.42
CA LYS A 64 -3.45 -4.33 -12.46
C LYS A 64 -3.00 -5.29 -13.55
N VAL A 65 -1.75 -5.16 -13.99
CA VAL A 65 -1.17 -6.05 -15.01
C VAL A 65 -0.98 -7.45 -14.44
N ALA A 66 -0.44 -7.59 -13.23
CA ALA A 66 -0.27 -8.89 -12.57
C ALA A 66 -1.60 -9.65 -12.42
N VAL A 67 -2.66 -8.97 -11.98
CA VAL A 67 -4.00 -9.55 -11.86
C VAL A 67 -4.57 -9.94 -13.23
N ALA A 68 -4.44 -9.09 -14.25
CA ALA A 68 -4.89 -9.43 -15.60
C ALA A 68 -4.14 -10.65 -16.15
N LEU A 69 -2.82 -10.70 -15.99
CA LEU A 69 -1.99 -11.84 -16.39
C LEU A 69 -2.37 -13.11 -15.63
N SER A 70 -2.71 -13.00 -14.34
CA SER A 70 -3.20 -14.13 -13.54
C SER A 70 -4.53 -14.67 -14.07
N LEU A 71 -5.47 -13.80 -14.44
CA LEU A 71 -6.81 -14.21 -14.91
C LEU A 71 -6.77 -14.82 -16.31
N PHE A 72 -6.03 -14.23 -17.25
CA PHE A 72 -6.04 -14.66 -18.66
C PHE A 72 -4.94 -15.67 -18.99
N LEU A 73 -3.76 -15.55 -18.39
CA LEU A 73 -2.57 -16.34 -18.70
C LEU A 73 -1.95 -16.99 -17.45
N GLY A 74 -2.72 -17.10 -16.36
CA GLY A 74 -2.24 -17.67 -15.10
C GLY A 74 -1.93 -19.16 -15.18
N TRP A 75 -2.67 -19.90 -16.01
CA TRP A 75 -2.44 -21.32 -16.30
C TRP A 75 -1.10 -21.57 -17.01
N LEU A 76 -0.59 -20.58 -17.76
CA LEU A 76 0.76 -20.60 -18.33
C LEU A 76 1.83 -20.03 -17.38
N GLY A 77 1.44 -19.51 -16.21
CA GLY A 77 2.35 -18.91 -15.24
C GLY A 77 2.82 -17.49 -15.57
N ALA A 78 2.18 -16.79 -16.52
CA ALA A 78 2.62 -15.47 -16.99
C ALA A 78 2.72 -14.41 -15.87
N ASP A 79 1.79 -14.42 -14.92
CA ASP A 79 1.83 -13.59 -13.71
C ASP A 79 3.15 -13.77 -12.92
N ARG A 80 3.63 -15.02 -12.80
CA ARG A 80 4.82 -15.33 -12.03
C ARG A 80 6.10 -14.97 -12.77
N PHE A 81 6.12 -15.11 -14.09
CA PHE A 81 7.20 -14.55 -14.89
C PHE A 81 7.25 -13.02 -14.79
N TYR A 82 6.10 -12.35 -14.83
CA TYR A 82 6.00 -10.89 -14.71
C TYR A 82 6.53 -10.37 -13.36
N LEU A 83 6.24 -11.07 -12.27
CA LEU A 83 6.72 -10.72 -10.92
C LEU A 83 8.18 -11.13 -10.64
N GLY A 84 8.86 -11.81 -11.59
CA GLY A 84 10.26 -12.22 -11.45
C GLY A 84 10.47 -13.58 -10.76
N TYR A 85 9.48 -14.47 -10.77
CA TYR A 85 9.55 -15.84 -10.23
C TYR A 85 9.59 -16.90 -11.35
N PRO A 86 10.71 -17.05 -12.08
CA PRO A 86 10.77 -17.89 -13.28
C PRO A 86 10.55 -19.38 -13.01
N ALA A 87 11.05 -19.90 -11.88
CA ALA A 87 10.87 -21.31 -11.50
C ALA A 87 9.39 -21.66 -11.28
N LEU A 88 8.64 -20.78 -10.62
CA LEU A 88 7.19 -20.95 -10.39
C LEU A 88 6.38 -20.79 -11.68
N GLY A 89 6.83 -19.91 -12.59
CA GLY A 89 6.24 -19.76 -13.92
C GLY A 89 6.41 -21.02 -14.75
N LEU A 90 7.63 -21.56 -14.83
CA LEU A 90 7.95 -22.80 -15.55
C LEU A 90 7.18 -24.00 -15.00
N LEU A 91 7.07 -24.12 -13.67
CA LEU A 91 6.29 -25.19 -13.04
C LEU A 91 4.83 -25.15 -13.50
N LYS A 92 4.18 -23.98 -13.44
CA LYS A 92 2.79 -23.80 -13.90
C LYS A 92 2.62 -24.08 -15.39
N PHE A 93 3.58 -23.66 -16.19
CA PHE A 93 3.58 -23.91 -17.63
C PHE A 93 3.65 -25.41 -17.96
N CYS A 94 4.56 -26.15 -17.32
CA CYS A 94 4.73 -27.59 -17.53
C CYS A 94 3.52 -28.41 -17.04
N THR A 95 2.81 -27.92 -16.01
CA THR A 95 1.61 -28.59 -15.49
C THR A 95 0.33 -28.10 -16.14
N VAL A 96 0.39 -27.13 -17.06
CA VAL A 96 -0.78 -26.48 -17.68
C VAL A 96 -1.75 -25.95 -16.61
N GLY A 97 -1.22 -25.57 -15.45
CA GLY A 97 -2.01 -25.14 -14.29
C GLY A 97 -2.64 -26.25 -13.45
N PHE A 98 -2.39 -27.54 -13.72
CA PHE A 98 -2.90 -28.69 -12.93
C PHE A 98 -1.95 -29.09 -11.78
N CYS A 99 -1.60 -28.15 -10.91
CA CYS A 99 -0.98 -28.43 -9.61
C CYS A 99 -1.61 -27.61 -8.50
#